data_AF-A0A7L4TLT1-F1
#
_entry.id   AF-A0A7L4TLT1-F1
#
_cell.length_a   1.000
_cell.length_b   1.000
_cell.length_c   1.000
_cell.angle_alpha   90.00
_cell.angle_beta   90.00
_cell.angle_gamma   90.00
#
_symmetry.space_group_name_H-M   'P 1'
#
loop_
_entity.id
_entity.type
_entity.pdbx_description
1 polymer ?
#
loop_
_entity_poly.entity_id
_entity_poly.type
_entity_poly.pdbx_seq_one_letter_code
_entity_poly.pdbx_strand_id
1 'polypeptide(L)'
;RYKIFYAIGAGWNVLAEPFMQNAKAFSYLRLRASYGLTGNAGGFASDYGFKSLYALSNYGGSNALIQQTPGNPAYNWEMNSTSNIGIEAGLLKNRLRIEMDIYNRVTSGLFINRNLSLTTGFATLFDNAGKVR
;
A
#
# COMPACT_ATOMS: atom_id res chain seq x y z
N ARG A 1 -14.36 9.64 -1.49
CA ARG A 1 -13.20 10.47 -1.06
C ARG A 1 -12.06 10.21 -2.02
N TYR A 2 -11.23 11.21 -2.34
CA TYR A 2 -10.11 11.07 -3.28
C TYR A 2 -8.77 10.98 -2.54
N LYS A 3 -7.82 10.27 -3.14
CA LYS A 3 -6.42 10.18 -2.70
C LYS A 3 -5.52 10.33 -3.91
N ILE A 4 -4.39 10.99 -3.70
CA ILE A 4 -3.38 11.20 -4.75
C ILE A 4 -2.32 10.14 -4.59
N PHE A 5 -2.03 9.47 -5.70
CA PHE A 5 -0.96 8.49 -5.85
C PHE A 5 0.07 9.07 -6.81
N TYR A 6 1.34 8.82 -6.53
CA TYR A 6 2.43 9.30 -7.36
C TYR A 6 3.52 8.25 -7.43
N ALA A 7 4.26 8.26 -8.53
CA ALA A 7 5.43 7.45 -8.70
C ALA A 7 6.48 8.24 -9.47
N ILE A 8 7.74 8.01 -9.14
CA ILE A 8 8.90 8.55 -9.83
C ILE A 8 9.89 7.42 -10.04
N GLY A 9 10.53 7.41 -11.20
CA GLY A 9 11.55 6.42 -11.53
C GLY A 9 12.62 7.04 -12.42
N ALA A 10 13.82 6.50 -12.29
CA ALA A 10 14.98 6.86 -13.10
C ALA A 10 15.66 5.57 -13.59
N GLY A 11 16.11 5.60 -14.83
CA GLY A 11 16.91 4.55 -15.44
C GLY A 11 18.18 5.14 -16.01
N TRP A 12 19.31 4.49 -15.79
CA TRP A 12 20.61 4.90 -16.30
C TRP A 12 21.24 3.78 -17.11
N ASN A 13 21.51 4.06 -18.39
CA ASN A 13 22.21 3.13 -19.28
C ASN A 13 23.72 3.29 -19.13
N VAL A 14 24.27 2.63 -18.11
CA VAL A 14 25.69 2.72 -17.74
C VAL A 14 26.60 2.30 -18.90
N LEU A 15 26.20 1.31 -19.71
CA LEU A 15 27.02 0.85 -20.84
C LEU A 15 27.18 1.91 -21.95
N ALA A 16 26.27 2.88 -22.04
CA ALA A 16 26.36 3.95 -23.03
C ALA A 16 27.38 5.04 -22.66
N GLU A 17 27.90 5.03 -21.44
CA GLU A 17 28.82 6.06 -20.97
C GLU A 17 30.24 5.88 -21.56
N PRO A 18 30.98 6.98 -21.79
CA PRO A 18 32.32 6.93 -22.36
C PRO A 18 33.30 6.02 -21.61
N PHE A 19 33.20 5.94 -20.28
CA PHE A 19 34.07 5.10 -19.46
C PHE A 19 33.81 3.60 -19.62
N MET A 20 32.65 3.21 -20.17
CA MET A 20 32.27 1.80 -20.38
C MET A 20 32.51 1.31 -21.82
N GLN A 21 33.00 2.14 -22.73
CA GLN A 21 33.15 1.78 -24.16
C GLN A 21 34.03 0.54 -24.40
N ASN A 22 34.97 0.25 -23.50
CA ASN A 22 35.87 -0.90 -23.60
C ASN A 22 35.31 -2.18 -22.91
N ALA A 23 34.16 -2.10 -22.26
CA ALA A 23 33.59 -3.20 -21.49
C ALA A 23 32.85 -4.22 -22.38
N LYS A 24 33.60 -4.95 -23.23
CA LYS A 24 33.08 -5.94 -24.20
C LYS A 24 32.36 -7.14 -23.56
N ALA A 25 32.49 -7.33 -22.25
CA ALA A 25 31.80 -8.39 -21.53
C ALA A 25 30.28 -8.16 -21.50
N PHE A 26 29.85 -6.89 -21.46
CA PHE A 26 28.45 -6.51 -21.36
C PHE A 26 27.86 -6.19 -22.73
N SER A 27 26.67 -6.72 -22.98
CA SER A 27 25.80 -6.40 -24.12
C SER A 27 24.80 -5.30 -23.77
N TYR A 28 24.41 -5.21 -22.50
CA TYR A 28 23.74 -4.06 -21.89
C TYR A 28 24.06 -4.04 -20.39
N LEU A 29 24.05 -2.85 -19.80
CA LEU A 29 24.13 -2.64 -18.36
C LEU A 29 23.27 -1.43 -17.99
N ARG A 30 22.21 -1.66 -17.23
CA ARG A 30 21.26 -0.62 -16.82
C ARG A 30 21.05 -0.66 -15.32
N LEU A 31 20.99 0.52 -14.73
CA LEU A 31 20.57 0.73 -13.36
C LEU A 31 19.17 1.33 -13.37
N ARG A 32 18.30 0.88 -12.47
CA ARG A 32 16.95 1.39 -12.28
C ARG A 32 16.77 1.77 -10.82
N ALA A 33 16.06 2.86 -10.57
CA ALA A 33 15.56 3.19 -9.25
C ALA A 33 14.15 3.73 -9.38
N SER A 34 13.26 3.38 -8.46
CA SER A 34 11.90 3.89 -8.43
C SER A 34 11.37 4.04 -7.02
N TYR A 35 10.44 4.96 -6.87
CA TYR A 35 9.67 5.18 -5.67
C TYR A 35 8.21 5.46 -6.04
N GLY A 36 7.27 4.73 -5.45
CA GLY A 36 5.85 4.89 -5.75
C GLY A 36 4.96 4.70 -4.53
N LEU A 37 3.85 5.43 -4.53
CA LEU A 37 2.77 5.29 -3.58
C LEU A 37 1.54 4.69 -4.28
N THR A 38 1.05 3.57 -3.77
CA THR A 38 -0.21 2.96 -4.20
C THR A 38 -1.16 2.83 -3.03
N GLY A 39 -2.45 2.63 -3.31
CA GLY A 39 -3.49 2.47 -2.29
C GLY A 39 -4.22 1.15 -2.44
N ASN A 40 -4.65 0.59 -1.31
CA ASN A 40 -5.47 -0.60 -1.24
C ASN A 40 -6.86 -0.23 -0.66
N ALA A 41 -7.91 -0.46 -1.45
CA ALA A 41 -9.31 -0.35 -1.03
C ALA A 41 -10.00 -1.71 -0.86
N GLY A 42 -9.34 -2.82 -1.20
CA GLY A 42 -9.94 -4.15 -1.07
C GLY A 42 -10.12 -4.61 0.37
N GLY A 43 -9.48 -3.93 1.34
CA GLY A 43 -9.56 -4.26 2.76
C GLY A 43 -10.66 -3.53 3.54
N PHE A 44 -11.53 -2.76 2.89
CA PHE A 44 -12.67 -2.15 3.56
C PHE A 44 -13.64 -3.24 4.07
N ALA A 45 -13.84 -3.32 5.38
CA ALA A 45 -14.78 -4.26 5.99
C ALA A 45 -16.26 -3.83 5.80
N SER A 46 -16.48 -2.55 5.50
CA SER A 46 -17.79 -1.99 5.19
C SER A 46 -17.64 -0.72 4.36
N ASP A 47 -18.47 -0.57 3.33
CA ASP A 47 -18.58 0.67 2.54
C ASP A 47 -19.01 1.88 3.39
N TYR A 48 -19.56 1.64 4.58
CA TYR A 48 -20.04 2.66 5.50
C TYR A 48 -19.26 2.69 6.81
N GLY A 49 -18.08 2.05 6.90
CA GLY A 49 -17.27 2.00 8.13
C GLY A 49 -16.90 3.40 8.69
N PHE A 50 -16.99 4.44 7.86
CA PHE A 50 -16.79 5.82 8.26
C PHE A 50 -18.01 6.50 8.91
N LYS A 51 -19.19 5.87 8.87
CA LYS A 51 -20.45 6.40 9.40
C LYS A 51 -20.86 5.66 10.67
N SER A 52 -21.48 6.39 11.59
CA SER A 52 -22.28 5.76 12.63
C SER A 52 -23.52 5.14 12.00
N LEU A 53 -23.80 3.89 12.32
CA LEU A 53 -24.97 3.17 11.80
C LEU A 53 -25.88 2.73 12.93
N TYR A 54 -27.16 2.65 12.62
CA TYR A 54 -28.22 2.18 13.52
C TYR A 54 -28.97 1.04 12.85
N ALA A 55 -29.44 0.09 13.65
CA ALA A 55 -30.34 -0.97 13.21
C ALA A 55 -31.67 -0.87 13.94
N LEU A 56 -32.71 -1.38 13.29
CA LEU A 56 -34.01 -1.57 13.91
C LEU A 56 -33.91 -2.59 15.04
N SER A 57 -34.61 -2.31 16.12
CA SER A 57 -34.77 -3.16 17.29
C SER A 57 -36.22 -3.10 17.75
N ASN A 58 -36.57 -3.90 18.75
CA ASN A 58 -37.86 -3.87 19.39
C ASN A 58 -37.69 -3.71 20.90
N TYR A 59 -38.49 -2.85 21.51
CA TYR A 59 -38.58 -2.73 22.96
C TYR A 59 -40.04 -2.75 23.38
N GLY A 60 -40.45 -3.82 24.05
CA GLY A 60 -41.82 -3.97 24.55
C GLY A 60 -42.89 -3.94 23.45
N GLY A 61 -42.61 -4.50 22.27
CA GLY A 61 -43.54 -4.49 21.13
C GLY A 61 -43.48 -3.22 20.29
N SER A 62 -42.75 -2.19 20.70
CA SER A 62 -42.55 -0.95 19.94
C SER A 62 -41.26 -0.99 19.12
N ASN A 63 -41.29 -0.38 17.93
CA ASN A 63 -40.09 -0.21 17.11
C ASN A 63 -39.09 0.70 17.82
N ALA A 64 -37.82 0.29 17.82
CA ALA A 64 -36.72 1.03 18.40
C ALA A 64 -35.54 1.07 17.44
N LEU A 65 -34.56 1.93 17.73
CA LEU A 65 -33.29 1.98 17.03
C LEU A 65 -32.16 1.74 18.04
N ILE A 66 -31.19 0.92 17.65
CA ILE A 66 -29.97 0.70 18.41
C ILE A 66 -28.76 1.03 17.54
N GLN A 67 -27.78 1.73 18.11
CA GLN A 67 -26.54 2.04 17.42
C GLN A 67 -25.70 0.77 17.27
N GLN A 68 -25.33 0.42 16.03
CA GLN A 68 -24.56 -0.78 15.70
C GLN A 68 -23.06 -0.51 15.69
N THR A 69 -22.66 0.66 15.18
CA THR A 69 -21.27 1.08 15.14
C THR A 69 -21.18 2.58 15.35
N PRO A 70 -20.15 3.07 16.07
CA PRO A 70 -19.91 4.50 16.21
C PRO A 70 -19.38 5.11 14.89
N GLY A 71 -18.85 4.29 13.98
CA GLY A 71 -18.19 4.72 12.76
C GLY A 71 -16.87 5.43 13.00
N ASN A 72 -16.02 5.47 11.98
CA ASN A 72 -14.72 6.14 12.05
C ASN A 72 -14.56 7.17 10.91
N PRO A 73 -14.78 8.47 11.16
CA PRO A 73 -14.63 9.50 10.13
C PRO A 73 -13.25 9.56 9.48
N ALA A 74 -12.21 9.01 10.12
CA ALA A 74 -10.85 8.91 9.59
C ALA A 74 -10.60 7.64 8.74
N TYR A 75 -11.56 6.72 8.66
CA TYR A 75 -11.47 5.50 7.87
C TYR A 75 -11.19 5.81 6.39
N ASN A 76 -10.13 5.22 5.86
CA ASN A 76 -9.51 5.57 4.59
C ASN A 76 -8.75 4.37 3.98
N TRP A 77 -8.12 4.60 2.84
CA TRP A 77 -7.34 3.62 2.12
C TRP A 77 -6.06 3.27 2.89
N GLU A 78 -5.71 1.99 2.88
CA GLU A 78 -4.37 1.53 3.28
C GLU A 78 -3.37 1.95 2.18
N MET A 79 -2.22 2.50 2.59
CA MET A 79 -1.25 3.11 1.68
C MET A 79 0.03 2.31 1.63
N ASN A 80 0.51 2.03 0.42
CA ASN A 80 1.70 1.23 0.20
C ASN A 80 2.77 2.06 -0.53
N SER A 81 3.85 2.37 0.19
CA SER A 81 5.04 3.04 -0.34
C SER A 81 6.07 1.98 -0.73
N THR A 82 6.52 1.98 -1.99
CA THR A 82 7.50 1.01 -2.48
C THR A 82 8.68 1.76 -3.09
N SER A 83 9.87 1.50 -2.55
CA SER A 83 11.15 1.86 -3.15
C SER A 83 11.76 0.62 -3.80
N ASN A 84 12.35 0.77 -4.99
CA ASN A 84 13.04 -0.31 -5.67
C ASN A 84 14.34 0.23 -6.30
N ILE A 85 15.40 -0.56 -6.20
CA ILE A 85 16.67 -0.36 -6.91
C ILE A 85 16.99 -1.66 -7.64
N GLY A 86 17.25 -1.56 -8.93
CA GLY A 86 17.47 -2.69 -9.82
C GLY A 86 18.72 -2.53 -10.66
N ILE A 87 19.33 -3.64 -11.00
CA ILE A 87 20.39 -3.73 -12.01
C ILE A 87 20.02 -4.81 -13.02
N GLU A 88 20.16 -4.45 -14.30
CA GLU A 88 19.98 -5.35 -15.43
C GLU A 88 21.28 -5.43 -16.22
N ALA A 89 21.75 -6.64 -16.49
CA ALA A 89 22.95 -6.88 -17.28
C ALA A 89 22.74 -8.00 -18.30
N GLY A 90 23.22 -7.77 -19.52
CA GLY A 90 23.35 -8.80 -20.55
C GLY A 90 24.82 -9.13 -20.77
N LEU A 91 25.18 -10.41 -20.79
CA LEU A 91 26.54 -10.90 -20.94
C LEU A 91 26.64 -11.86 -22.12
N LEU A 92 27.86 -12.06 -22.64
CA LEU A 92 28.18 -13.09 -23.66
C LEU A 92 27.32 -12.96 -24.93
N LYS A 93 27.21 -11.75 -25.49
CA LYS A 93 26.31 -11.44 -26.62
C LYS A 93 24.85 -11.80 -26.30
N ASN A 94 24.37 -11.33 -25.14
CA ASN A 94 23.03 -11.60 -24.61
C ASN A 94 22.68 -13.09 -24.36
N ARG A 95 23.66 -13.99 -24.26
CA ARG A 95 23.42 -15.39 -23.92
C ARG A 95 23.11 -15.60 -22.43
N LEU A 96 23.58 -14.70 -21.58
CA LEU A 96 23.24 -14.67 -20.16
C LEU A 96 22.60 -13.31 -19.82
N ARG A 97 21.43 -13.35 -19.19
CA ARG A 97 20.73 -12.15 -18.70
C ARG A 97 20.63 -12.25 -17.19
N ILE A 98 20.97 -11.17 -16.52
CA ILE A 98 20.92 -11.05 -15.07
C ILE A 98 20.04 -9.84 -14.77
N GLU A 99 19.05 -10.04 -13.92
CA GLU A 99 18.21 -9.00 -13.35
C GLU A 99 18.21 -9.22 -11.83
N MET A 100 18.59 -8.20 -11.09
CA MET A 100 18.59 -8.22 -9.63
C MET A 100 17.92 -6.95 -9.14
N ASP A 101 16.91 -7.12 -8.29
CA ASP A 101 16.18 -6.02 -7.69
C ASP A 101 16.17 -6.17 -6.18
N ILE A 102 16.45 -5.06 -5.50
CA ILE A 102 16.19 -4.91 -4.08
C ILE A 102 15.06 -3.90 -3.90
N TYR A 103 14.05 -4.27 -3.12
CA TYR A 103 12.92 -3.40 -2.87
C TYR A 103 12.65 -3.29 -1.37
N ASN A 104 12.09 -2.17 -0.98
CA ASN A 104 11.56 -1.93 0.36
C ASN A 104 10.14 -1.44 0.21
N ARG A 105 9.20 -2.24 0.70
CA ARG A 105 7.78 -1.93 0.69
C ARG A 105 7.34 -1.58 2.10
N VAL A 106 6.50 -0.57 2.23
CA VAL A 106 6.03 -0.07 3.51
C VAL A 106 4.54 0.19 3.39
N THR A 107 3.75 -0.61 4.08
CA THR A 107 2.29 -0.46 4.13
C THR A 107 1.90 0.27 5.41
N SER A 108 1.03 1.27 5.31
CA SER A 108 0.64 2.16 6.40
C SER A 108 -0.86 2.40 6.41
N GLY A 109 -1.42 2.64 7.61
CA GLY A 109 -2.86 2.79 7.77
C GLY A 109 -3.58 1.46 7.53
N LEU A 110 -3.08 0.39 8.15
CA LEU A 110 -3.59 -0.96 7.95
C LEU A 110 -5.04 -1.06 8.38
N PHE A 111 -5.83 -1.82 7.64
CA PHE A 111 -7.19 -2.14 8.03
C PHE A 111 -7.17 -3.03 9.27
N ILE A 112 -7.64 -2.50 10.39
CA ILE A 112 -7.73 -3.25 11.64
C ILE A 112 -9.14 -3.13 12.23
N ASN A 113 -9.55 -4.16 12.94
CA ASN A 113 -10.69 -4.09 13.83
C ASN A 113 -10.16 -3.83 15.25
N ARG A 114 -10.11 -2.55 15.63
CA ARG A 114 -9.51 -2.12 16.90
C ARG A 114 -10.46 -2.42 18.04
N ASN A 115 -10.01 -3.18 19.04
CA ASN A 115 -10.76 -3.36 20.28
C ASN A 115 -10.89 -2.02 21.00
N LEU A 116 -12.12 -1.68 21.40
CA LEU A 116 -12.41 -0.49 22.18
C LEU A 116 -12.57 -0.85 23.66
N SER A 117 -12.41 0.15 24.53
CA SER A 117 -12.85 0.01 25.93
C SER A 117 -14.35 -0.23 25.95
N LEU A 118 -14.81 -1.18 26.77
CA LEU A 118 -16.23 -1.48 26.94
C LEU A 118 -17.04 -0.28 27.48
N THR A 119 -16.37 0.68 28.12
CA THR A 119 -17.00 1.95 28.55
C THR A 119 -17.52 2.79 27.38
N THR A 120 -17.05 2.55 26.15
CA THR A 120 -17.55 3.22 24.94
C THR A 120 -18.92 2.70 24.48
N GLY A 121 -19.37 1.55 25.00
CA GLY A 121 -20.60 0.88 24.55
C GLY A 121 -20.41 0.01 23.29
N PHE A 122 -19.19 -0.09 22.74
CA PHE A 122 -18.89 -0.89 21.55
C PHE A 122 -17.67 -1.78 21.79
N ALA A 123 -17.69 -2.98 21.19
CA ALA A 123 -16.58 -3.93 21.32
C ALA A 123 -15.40 -3.58 20.40
N THR A 124 -15.70 -3.17 19.17
CA THR A 124 -14.67 -2.92 18.15
C THR A 124 -15.01 -1.75 17.23
N LEU A 125 -13.99 -1.25 16.53
CA LEU A 125 -14.09 -0.18 15.54
C LEU A 125 -13.19 -0.47 14.34
N PHE A 126 -13.73 -0.33 13.13
CA PHE A 126 -12.92 -0.34 11.92
C PHE A 126 -12.00 0.89 11.89
N ASP A 127 -10.70 0.65 11.84
CA ASP A 127 -9.68 1.68 11.92
C ASP A 127 -8.58 1.47 10.87
N ASN A 128 -7.87 2.56 10.57
CA ASN A 128 -6.66 2.54 9.76
C ASN A 128 -5.47 2.91 10.65
N ALA A 129 -4.80 1.91 11.19
CA ALA A 129 -3.69 2.14 12.11
C ALA A 129 -2.56 1.13 11.91
N GLY A 130 -1.37 1.51 12.34
CA GLY A 130 -0.17 0.68 12.21
C GLY A 130 0.55 0.83 10.88
N LYS A 131 1.72 0.17 10.82
CA LYS A 131 2.66 0.20 9.70
C LYS A 131 3.45 -1.09 9.67
N VAL A 132 3.61 -1.68 8.50
CA VAL A 132 4.39 -2.91 8.26
C VAL A 132 5.38 -2.65 7.13
N ARG A 133 6.53 -3.33 7.18
CA ARG A 133 7.61 -3.25 6.20
C ARG A 133 7.97 -4.65 5.71
#